data_AF-A0A957BHT3-F1
#
_entry.id   AF-A0A957BHT3-F1
#
_cell.length_a   1.000
_cell.length_b   1.000
_cell.length_c   1.000
_cell.angle_alpha   90.00
_cell.angle_beta   90.00
_cell.angle_gamma   90.00
#
_symmetry.space_group_name_H-M   'P 1'
#
loop_
_entity.id
_entity.type
_entity.pdbx_description
1 polymer ?
#
loop_
_entity_poly.entity_id
_entity_poly.type
_entity_poly.pdbx_seq_one_letter_code
_entity_poly.pdbx_strand_id
1 'polypeptide(L)'
;MKIAVLANLKKNAPTWEGIAEDHWDDLDSPKTIEAIMNALRANGHTAEFFEAQITPPYSLIEKLTDYAPDLCFNIAESHYGESREAQIPAVLDALRMPYTGSQVLNLTLSLDKPMTKRILHYHNLPTPEFQVFEKADDPIDSDLLDDAGELRFPLFVKPSREGTSIGVDARSIVHTVAELYDVVAEQLQRYRQPILVEHFIEGRELTVGVVGNLGRTAARRLNDREALDELPATMTFL
;
A
#
# COMPACT_ATOMS: atom_id res chain seq x y z
N MET A 1 25.51 12.07 7.57
CA MET A 1 24.25 12.72 7.20
C MET A 1 23.36 12.82 8.42
N LYS A 2 22.55 13.88 8.47
CA LYS A 2 21.47 14.10 9.42
C LYS A 2 20.18 13.53 8.84
N ILE A 3 19.66 12.47 9.44
CA ILE A 3 18.54 11.70 8.91
C ILE A 3 17.32 11.84 9.83
N ALA A 4 16.21 12.27 9.26
CA ALA A 4 14.91 12.23 9.93
C ALA A 4 14.24 10.89 9.64
N VAL A 5 13.92 10.10 10.66
CA VAL A 5 13.14 8.86 10.52
C VAL A 5 11.67 9.20 10.75
N LEU A 6 10.84 9.01 9.72
CA LEU A 6 9.44 9.41 9.73
C LEU A 6 8.56 8.16 9.77
N ALA A 7 7.69 8.08 10.78
CA ALA A 7 6.73 7.00 10.91
C ALA A 7 5.47 7.48 11.65
N ASN A 8 4.37 6.75 11.51
CA ASN A 8 3.17 6.92 12.32
C ASN A 8 3.12 5.83 13.39
N LEU A 9 3.18 6.21 14.66
CA LEU A 9 3.11 5.22 15.73
C LEU A 9 1.65 4.85 16.03
N LYS A 10 1.36 3.54 16.14
CA LYS A 10 0.02 3.03 16.52
C LYS A 10 -0.56 3.68 17.78
N LYS A 11 0.29 3.97 18.78
CA LYS A 11 -0.13 4.64 20.04
C LYS A 11 -0.61 6.10 19.85
N ASN A 12 -0.23 6.71 18.73
CA ASN A 12 -0.55 8.09 18.35
C ASN A 12 -1.65 8.16 17.29
N ALA A 13 -2.17 6.99 16.87
CA ALA A 13 -3.22 6.89 15.88
C ALA A 13 -4.58 7.29 16.46
N PRO A 14 -5.47 7.86 15.63
CA PRO A 14 -6.80 8.25 16.06
C PRO A 14 -7.67 7.03 16.38
N THR A 15 -8.54 7.17 17.38
CA THR A 15 -9.46 6.10 17.80
C THR A 15 -10.89 6.65 17.87
N TRP A 16 -11.86 5.85 17.48
CA TRP A 16 -13.29 6.18 17.60
C TRP A 16 -14.10 4.94 17.95
N GLU A 17 -15.34 5.16 18.40
CA GLU A 17 -16.26 4.07 18.74
C GLU A 17 -16.58 3.23 17.50
N GLY A 18 -16.40 1.92 17.60
CA GLY A 18 -16.64 0.97 16.51
C GLY A 18 -15.51 0.90 15.47
N ILE A 19 -14.33 1.46 15.74
CA ILE A 19 -13.14 1.19 14.93
C ILE A 19 -12.81 -0.31 14.94
N ALA A 20 -12.40 -0.84 13.79
CA ALA A 20 -11.94 -2.23 13.69
C ALA A 20 -10.63 -2.42 14.47
N GLU A 21 -10.46 -3.58 15.13
CA GLU A 21 -9.27 -3.85 15.96
C GLU A 21 -7.96 -3.83 15.15
N ASP A 22 -8.03 -4.30 13.91
CA ASP A 22 -6.93 -4.39 12.95
C ASP A 22 -6.71 -3.10 12.15
N HIS A 23 -7.50 -2.04 12.37
CA HIS A 23 -7.49 -0.84 11.53
C HIS A 23 -6.13 -0.13 11.44
N TRP A 24 -5.25 -0.33 12.43
CA TRP A 24 -3.91 0.27 12.49
C TRP A 24 -2.79 -0.77 12.54
N ASP A 25 -3.01 -1.96 11.97
CA ASP A 25 -2.00 -3.03 11.96
C ASP A 25 -0.88 -2.80 10.94
N ASP A 26 -1.06 -1.85 10.02
CA ASP A 26 -0.03 -1.32 9.12
C ASP A 26 0.92 -0.33 9.82
N LEU A 27 0.53 0.24 10.96
CA LEU A 27 1.36 1.20 11.68
C LEU A 27 2.51 0.55 12.44
N ASP A 28 3.69 1.14 12.29
CA ASP A 28 4.91 0.57 12.81
C ASP A 28 5.08 0.68 14.34
N SER A 29 5.80 -0.29 14.88
CA SER A 29 6.10 -0.34 16.31
C SER A 29 7.27 0.58 16.69
N PRO A 30 7.33 1.09 17.93
CA PRO A 30 8.53 1.80 18.42
C PRO A 30 9.82 0.98 18.26
N LYS A 31 9.71 -0.35 18.37
CA LYS A 31 10.83 -1.28 18.17
C LYS A 31 11.35 -1.25 16.74
N THR A 32 10.48 -1.17 15.73
CA THR A 32 10.88 -1.04 14.32
C THR A 32 11.67 0.25 14.12
N ILE A 33 11.14 1.37 14.62
CA ILE A 33 11.76 2.70 14.50
C ILE A 33 13.13 2.72 15.18
N GLU A 34 13.23 2.16 16.40
CA GLU A 34 14.51 2.03 17.11
C GLU A 34 15.52 1.17 16.34
N ALA A 35 15.08 0.06 15.75
CA ALA A 35 15.94 -0.79 14.93
C ALA A 35 16.50 -0.03 13.71
N ILE A 36 15.66 0.73 13.01
CA ILE A 36 16.06 1.57 11.88
C ILE A 36 17.06 2.64 12.34
N MET A 37 16.72 3.40 13.38
CA MET A 37 17.62 4.44 13.92
C MET A 37 18.97 3.87 14.34
N ASN A 38 18.99 2.69 14.98
CA ASN A 38 20.22 2.05 15.42
C ASN A 38 21.06 1.58 14.23
N ALA A 39 20.44 1.03 13.19
CA ALA A 39 21.14 0.65 11.96
C ALA A 39 21.75 1.88 11.26
N LEU A 40 21.02 3.00 11.17
CA LEU A 40 21.51 4.26 10.59
C LEU A 40 22.68 4.83 11.40
N ARG A 41 22.56 4.83 12.74
CA ARG A 41 23.62 5.30 13.66
C ARG A 41 24.88 4.44 13.59
N ALA A 42 24.73 3.12 13.49
CA ALA A 42 25.85 2.18 13.33
C ALA A 42 26.63 2.43 12.02
N ASN A 43 26.00 3.00 11.01
CA ASN A 43 26.63 3.41 9.75
C ASN A 43 27.14 4.88 9.76
N GLY A 44 27.27 5.49 10.94
CA GLY A 44 27.88 6.82 11.10
C GLY A 44 26.96 7.99 10.74
N HIS A 45 25.64 7.79 10.72
CA HIS A 45 24.66 8.86 10.54
C HIS A 45 24.10 9.34 11.88
N THR A 46 23.64 10.58 11.94
CA THR A 46 22.74 11.02 13.02
C THR A 46 21.32 10.72 12.58
N ALA A 47 20.53 10.09 13.45
CA ALA A 47 19.16 9.69 13.16
C ALA A 47 18.25 10.12 14.30
N GLU A 48 17.16 10.81 13.98
CA GLU A 48 16.15 11.27 14.93
C GLU A 48 14.75 10.96 14.41
N PHE A 49 13.88 10.49 15.30
CA PHE A 49 12.51 10.12 14.97
C PHE A 49 11.58 11.34 15.00
N PHE A 50 10.73 11.44 13.99
CA PHE A 50 9.65 12.41 13.93
C PHE A 50 8.33 11.69 13.64
N GLU A 51 7.33 11.91 14.49
CA GLU A 51 5.97 11.45 14.22
C GLU A 51 5.46 12.10 12.93
N ALA A 52 5.08 11.28 11.96
CA ALA A 52 4.75 11.70 10.61
C ALA A 52 3.31 12.26 10.51
N GLN A 53 3.03 13.31 11.28
CA GLN A 53 1.72 13.96 11.35
C GLN A 53 1.85 15.48 11.22
N ILE A 54 1.04 16.07 10.33
CA ILE A 54 1.03 17.51 10.05
C ILE A 54 -0.10 18.26 10.76
N THR A 55 -0.97 17.54 11.47
CA THR A 55 -2.10 18.11 12.21
C THR A 55 -1.79 18.17 13.72
N PRO A 56 -2.36 19.13 14.46
CA PRO A 56 -2.20 19.21 15.90
C PRO A 56 -2.52 17.88 16.61
N PRO A 57 -1.80 17.51 17.70
CA PRO A 57 -0.74 18.30 18.36
C PRO A 57 0.64 18.19 17.69
N TYR A 58 0.73 17.55 16.52
CA TYR A 58 1.97 17.38 15.77
C TYR A 58 2.17 18.51 14.76
N SER A 59 3.44 18.75 14.43
CA SER A 59 3.90 19.87 13.62
C SER A 59 5.10 19.43 12.79
N LEU A 60 4.93 18.35 12.01
CA LEU A 60 6.03 17.72 11.28
C LEU A 60 6.74 18.71 10.35
N ILE A 61 5.98 19.56 9.65
CA ILE A 61 6.54 20.52 8.67
C ILE A 61 7.52 21.48 9.35
N GLU A 62 7.12 22.07 10.47
CA GLU A 62 7.94 22.99 11.26
C GLU A 62 9.17 22.26 11.82
N LYS A 63 8.96 21.06 12.41
CA LYS A 63 10.05 20.26 12.97
C LYS A 63 11.09 19.87 11.93
N LEU A 64 10.67 19.48 10.72
CA LEU A 64 11.59 19.15 9.65
C LEU A 64 12.30 20.39 9.10
N THR A 65 11.63 21.53 9.04
CA THR A 65 12.24 22.80 8.61
C THR A 65 13.33 23.23 9.59
N ASP A 66 13.05 23.16 10.89
CA ASP A 66 14.01 23.47 11.96
C ASP A 66 15.15 22.45 12.03
N TYR A 67 14.81 21.15 11.86
CA TYR A 67 15.79 20.08 11.87
C TYR A 67 16.67 20.09 10.62
N ALA A 68 16.16 20.53 9.46
CA ALA A 68 16.90 20.57 8.19
C ALA A 68 17.70 19.27 7.91
N PRO A 69 17.02 18.10 7.77
CA PRO A 69 17.71 16.84 7.50
C PRO A 69 18.33 16.82 6.10
N ASP A 70 19.43 16.09 5.95
CA ASP A 70 20.02 15.76 4.65
C ASP A 70 19.14 14.74 3.88
N LEU A 71 18.40 13.90 4.62
CA LEU A 71 17.55 12.84 4.10
C LEU A 71 16.43 12.50 5.09
N CYS A 72 15.23 12.24 4.57
CA CYS A 72 14.13 11.65 5.32
C CYS A 72 14.04 10.14 5.03
N PHE A 73 14.25 9.30 6.04
CA PHE A 73 13.94 7.88 5.97
C PHE A 73 12.45 7.70 6.25
N ASN A 74 11.65 7.53 5.20
CA ASN A 74 10.19 7.54 5.27
C ASN A 74 9.59 6.13 5.31
N ILE A 75 8.85 5.84 6.37
CA ILE A 75 8.00 4.65 6.57
C ILE A 75 6.62 5.08 7.11
N ALA A 76 6.13 6.23 6.65
CA ALA A 76 4.87 6.80 7.13
C ALA A 76 3.68 6.27 6.32
N GLU A 77 2.67 5.78 7.03
CA GLU A 77 1.41 5.27 6.46
C GLU A 77 0.32 6.36 6.42
N SER A 78 0.40 7.36 7.30
CA SER A 78 -0.67 8.32 7.60
C SER A 78 -1.99 7.62 8.04
N HIS A 79 -3.06 8.39 8.28
CA HIS A 79 -4.30 7.85 8.88
C HIS A 79 -5.55 7.96 8.01
N TYR A 80 -5.58 8.90 7.07
CA TYR A 80 -6.82 9.28 6.39
C TYR A 80 -6.61 9.48 4.90
N GLY A 81 -7.68 9.31 4.12
CA GLY A 81 -7.69 9.57 2.69
C GLY A 81 -7.25 8.37 1.85
N GLU A 82 -7.67 8.35 0.59
CA GLU A 82 -7.50 7.21 -0.32
C GLU A 82 -6.04 6.95 -0.72
N SER A 83 -5.16 7.95 -0.55
CA SER A 83 -3.72 7.87 -0.83
C SER A 83 -2.88 8.22 0.40
N ARG A 84 -3.27 7.69 1.57
CA ARG A 84 -2.67 8.04 2.87
C ARG A 84 -1.14 7.92 2.89
N GLU A 85 -0.60 6.85 2.33
CA GLU A 85 0.85 6.59 2.27
C GLU A 85 1.63 7.64 1.46
N ALA A 86 0.97 8.29 0.49
CA ALA A 86 1.58 9.28 -0.38
C ALA A 86 1.64 10.69 0.23
N GLN A 87 0.95 10.94 1.34
CA GLN A 87 0.81 12.28 1.92
C GLN A 87 2.13 12.87 2.40
N ILE A 88 2.90 12.09 3.16
CA ILE A 88 4.18 12.55 3.70
C ILE A 88 5.21 12.74 2.57
N PRO A 89 5.38 11.79 1.63
CA PRO A 89 6.17 12.01 0.42
C PRO A 89 5.76 13.27 -0.38
N ALA A 90 4.47 13.57 -0.50
CA ALA A 90 4.01 14.78 -1.19
C ALA A 90 4.41 16.07 -0.44
N VAL A 91 4.36 16.05 0.89
CA VAL A 91 4.88 17.14 1.72
C VAL A 91 6.39 17.30 1.52
N LEU A 92 7.14 16.20 1.50
CA LEU A 92 8.60 16.22 1.30
C LEU A 92 8.98 16.71 -0.11
N ASP A 93 8.23 16.33 -1.15
CA ASP A 93 8.36 16.87 -2.51
C ASP A 93 8.17 18.39 -2.51
N ALA A 94 7.13 18.89 -1.83
CA ALA A 94 6.85 20.33 -1.72
C ALA A 94 7.95 21.10 -0.97
N LEU A 95 8.49 20.51 0.10
CA LEU A 95 9.62 21.03 0.87
C LEU A 95 10.97 20.84 0.16
N ARG A 96 11.00 20.11 -0.96
CA ARG A 96 12.21 19.71 -1.70
C ARG A 96 13.22 18.96 -0.82
N MET A 97 12.73 18.15 0.10
CA MET A 97 13.54 17.32 0.99
C MET A 97 13.73 15.93 0.37
N PRO A 98 14.97 15.43 0.25
CA PRO A 98 15.21 14.07 -0.22
C PRO A 98 14.59 13.03 0.73
N TYR A 99 14.01 11.96 0.19
CA TYR A 99 13.49 10.85 0.99
C TYR A 99 13.73 9.48 0.36
N THR A 100 13.71 8.45 1.21
CA THR A 100 13.79 7.04 0.80
C THR A 100 12.43 6.50 0.37
N GLY A 101 12.43 5.47 -0.48
CA GLY A 101 11.21 4.74 -0.84
C GLY A 101 10.58 5.25 -2.13
N SER A 102 9.32 4.88 -2.31
CA SER A 102 8.54 5.18 -3.52
C SER A 102 8.11 6.65 -3.58
N GLN A 103 8.02 7.18 -4.80
CA GLN A 103 7.46 8.52 -5.05
C GLN A 103 5.93 8.54 -4.89
N VAL A 104 5.36 9.74 -4.75
CA VAL A 104 3.92 10.00 -4.55
C VAL A 104 3.03 9.19 -5.49
N LEU A 105 3.27 9.27 -6.81
CA LEU A 105 2.43 8.55 -7.79
C LEU A 105 2.47 7.04 -7.58
N ASN A 106 3.65 6.47 -7.30
CA ASN A 106 3.77 5.03 -7.08
C ASN A 106 3.01 4.60 -5.83
N LEU A 107 3.16 5.33 -4.72
CA LEU A 107 2.45 5.04 -3.46
C LEU A 107 0.93 5.14 -3.63
N THR A 108 0.44 6.19 -4.31
CA THR A 108 -0.98 6.32 -4.63
C THR A 108 -1.51 5.13 -5.43
N LEU A 109 -0.76 4.67 -6.42
CA LEU A 109 -1.17 3.55 -7.27
C LEU A 109 -1.09 2.21 -6.54
N SER A 110 0.00 1.96 -5.80
CA SER A 110 0.26 0.69 -5.12
C SER A 110 -0.69 0.41 -3.96
N LEU A 111 -1.18 1.46 -3.30
CA LEU A 111 -2.15 1.32 -2.22
C LEU A 111 -3.52 0.89 -2.75
N ASP A 112 -3.94 1.43 -3.90
CA ASP A 112 -5.20 1.08 -4.54
C ASP A 112 -5.03 -0.21 -5.36
N LYS A 113 -5.40 -1.36 -4.77
CA LYS A 113 -5.25 -2.68 -5.42
C LYS A 113 -5.98 -2.74 -6.77
N PRO A 114 -7.24 -2.27 -6.90
CA PRO A 114 -7.90 -2.18 -8.21
C PRO A 114 -7.08 -1.39 -9.25
N MET A 115 -6.54 -0.22 -8.90
CA MET A 115 -5.72 0.55 -9.83
C MET A 115 -4.40 -0.14 -10.17
N THR A 116 -3.72 -0.71 -9.17
CA THR A 116 -2.52 -1.53 -9.40
C THR A 116 -2.80 -2.62 -10.42
N LYS A 117 -3.90 -3.37 -10.25
CA LYS A 117 -4.29 -4.42 -11.18
C LYS A 117 -4.57 -3.90 -12.59
N ARG A 118 -5.26 -2.77 -12.74
CA ARG A 118 -5.50 -2.14 -14.05
C ARG A 118 -4.19 -1.80 -14.76
N ILE A 119 -3.17 -1.32 -14.04
CA ILE A 119 -1.84 -1.03 -14.61
C ILE A 119 -1.10 -2.30 -14.98
N LEU A 120 -1.10 -3.30 -14.09
CA LEU A 120 -0.47 -4.60 -14.37
C LEU A 120 -1.10 -5.25 -15.60
N HIS A 121 -2.43 -5.26 -15.68
CA HIS A 121 -3.17 -5.77 -16.83
C HIS A 121 -2.84 -5.01 -18.12
N TYR A 122 -2.78 -3.67 -18.08
CA TYR A 122 -2.35 -2.85 -19.21
C TYR A 122 -0.96 -3.26 -19.74
N HIS A 123 -0.06 -3.69 -18.85
CA HIS A 123 1.27 -4.19 -19.19
C HIS A 123 1.33 -5.71 -19.43
N ASN A 124 0.19 -6.38 -19.60
CA ASN A 124 0.07 -7.83 -19.79
C ASN A 124 0.69 -8.66 -18.64
N LEU A 125 0.76 -8.09 -17.44
CA LEU A 125 1.15 -8.82 -16.24
C LEU A 125 -0.07 -9.50 -15.63
N PRO A 126 0.03 -10.78 -15.25
CA PRO A 126 -1.12 -11.55 -14.78
C PRO A 126 -1.58 -11.07 -13.41
N THR A 127 -2.89 -10.84 -13.29
CA THR A 127 -3.59 -10.62 -12.03
C THR A 127 -4.91 -11.39 -12.08
N PRO A 128 -5.43 -11.92 -10.96
CA PRO A 128 -6.73 -12.57 -10.99
C PRO A 128 -7.81 -11.54 -11.40
N GLU A 129 -8.75 -11.98 -12.25
CA GLU A 129 -9.92 -11.21 -12.64
C GLU A 129 -10.68 -10.79 -11.39
N PHE A 130 -11.27 -9.59 -11.43
CA PHE A 130 -11.77 -8.94 -10.24
C PHE A 130 -12.89 -7.95 -10.53
N GLN A 131 -13.69 -7.69 -9.52
CA GLN A 131 -14.69 -6.65 -9.48
C GLN A 131 -14.51 -5.79 -8.21
N VAL A 132 -14.86 -4.52 -8.30
CA VAL A 132 -14.95 -3.63 -7.13
C VAL A 132 -16.42 -3.41 -6.78
N PHE A 133 -16.75 -3.61 -5.51
CA PHE A 133 -18.05 -3.34 -4.94
C PHE A 133 -17.99 -2.04 -4.14
N GLU A 134 -18.79 -1.06 -4.53
CA GLU A 134 -19.02 0.18 -3.78
C GLU A 134 -20.27 0.07 -2.90
N LYS A 135 -21.20 -0.81 -3.27
CA LYS A 135 -22.40 -1.15 -2.51
C LYS A 135 -22.55 -2.67 -2.39
N ALA A 136 -23.23 -3.08 -1.32
CA ALA A 136 -23.49 -4.48 -1.06
C ALA A 136 -24.38 -5.14 -2.12
N ASP A 137 -25.20 -4.37 -2.84
CA ASP A 137 -26.12 -4.86 -3.86
C ASP A 137 -25.66 -4.56 -5.29
N ASP A 138 -24.38 -4.20 -5.47
CA ASP A 138 -23.83 -4.03 -6.82
C ASP A 138 -24.00 -5.33 -7.63
N PRO A 139 -24.41 -5.23 -8.90
CA PRO A 139 -24.58 -6.40 -9.76
C PRO A 139 -23.23 -7.02 -10.07
N ILE A 140 -23.20 -8.35 -10.19
CA ILE A 140 -21.98 -9.08 -10.51
C ILE A 140 -21.61 -8.86 -11.98
N ASP A 141 -20.36 -8.48 -12.22
CA ASP A 141 -19.81 -8.27 -13.56
C ASP A 141 -19.47 -9.61 -14.23
N SER A 142 -19.56 -9.62 -15.55
CA SER A 142 -19.09 -10.69 -16.42
C SER A 142 -17.64 -11.11 -16.17
N ASP A 143 -16.79 -10.21 -15.67
CA ASP A 143 -15.39 -10.52 -15.32
C ASP A 143 -15.25 -11.62 -14.25
N LEU A 144 -16.30 -11.89 -13.46
CA LEU A 144 -16.31 -12.95 -12.43
C LEU A 144 -17.01 -14.24 -12.90
N LEU A 145 -17.54 -14.26 -14.13
CA LEU A 145 -18.30 -15.37 -14.70
C LEU A 145 -17.40 -16.27 -15.55
N ASP A 146 -17.77 -17.54 -15.63
CA ASP A 146 -17.18 -18.49 -16.58
C ASP A 146 -17.82 -18.39 -17.99
N ASP A 147 -17.36 -19.21 -18.93
CA ASP A 147 -17.87 -19.26 -20.30
C ASP A 147 -19.37 -19.63 -20.40
N ALA A 148 -19.93 -20.23 -19.34
CA ALA A 148 -21.35 -20.57 -19.25
C ALA A 148 -22.19 -19.44 -18.61
N GLY A 149 -21.55 -18.37 -18.13
CA GLY A 149 -22.20 -17.25 -17.45
C GLY A 149 -22.41 -17.50 -15.94
N GLU A 150 -21.74 -18.50 -15.36
CA GLU A 150 -21.87 -18.86 -13.94
C GLU A 150 -20.68 -18.32 -13.14
N LEU A 151 -20.90 -17.94 -11.87
CA LEU A 151 -19.84 -17.46 -11.00
C LEU A 151 -18.80 -18.54 -10.70
N ARG A 152 -17.52 -18.21 -10.90
CA ARG A 152 -16.41 -19.12 -10.58
C ARG A 152 -15.87 -18.91 -9.17
N PHE A 153 -16.14 -19.90 -8.32
CA PHE A 153 -15.67 -19.97 -6.94
C PHE A 153 -14.39 -20.84 -6.80
N PRO A 154 -13.61 -20.67 -5.71
CA PRO A 154 -13.77 -19.66 -4.67
C PRO A 154 -13.39 -18.24 -5.12
N LEU A 155 -14.02 -17.25 -4.51
CA LEU A 155 -13.65 -15.84 -4.63
C LEU A 155 -12.98 -15.37 -3.33
N PHE A 156 -12.20 -14.31 -3.44
CA PHE A 156 -11.49 -13.67 -2.34
C PHE A 156 -11.96 -12.23 -2.17
N VAL A 157 -12.43 -11.88 -0.97
CA VAL A 157 -13.03 -10.59 -0.62
C VAL A 157 -12.12 -9.83 0.34
N LYS A 158 -11.71 -8.61 -0.02
CA LYS A 158 -10.81 -7.79 0.80
C LYS A 158 -11.03 -6.28 0.59
N PRO A 159 -10.65 -5.43 1.58
CA PRO A 159 -10.61 -3.99 1.38
C PRO A 159 -9.68 -3.58 0.22
N SER A 160 -10.14 -2.64 -0.61
CA SER A 160 -9.39 -2.21 -1.80
C SER A 160 -8.07 -1.52 -1.45
N ARG A 161 -7.99 -0.79 -0.33
CA ARG A 161 -6.88 0.15 -0.03
C ARG A 161 -6.20 -0.07 1.32
N GLU A 162 -6.11 -1.32 1.76
CA GLU A 162 -5.42 -1.67 3.01
C GLU A 162 -4.19 -2.57 2.83
N GLY A 163 -3.26 -2.50 3.78
CA GLY A 163 -2.08 -3.37 3.88
C GLY A 163 -2.24 -4.47 4.93
N THR A 164 -1.15 -5.21 5.19
CA THR A 164 -0.96 -6.06 6.39
C THR A 164 -2.12 -7.00 6.75
N SER A 165 -2.80 -7.55 5.74
CA SER A 165 -3.98 -8.43 5.91
C SER A 165 -5.15 -7.81 6.68
N ILE A 166 -5.23 -6.49 6.76
CA ILE A 166 -6.38 -5.78 7.33
C ILE A 166 -7.64 -6.16 6.54
N GLY A 167 -8.68 -6.60 7.24
CA GLY A 167 -9.91 -7.09 6.64
C GLY A 167 -9.78 -8.42 5.91
N VAL A 168 -8.70 -9.17 6.13
CA VAL A 168 -8.49 -10.50 5.55
C VAL A 168 -8.52 -11.56 6.64
N ASP A 169 -9.52 -12.44 6.59
CA ASP A 169 -9.63 -13.61 7.46
C ASP A 169 -10.13 -14.85 6.66
N ALA A 170 -10.44 -15.95 7.35
CA ALA A 170 -10.91 -17.16 6.68
C ALA A 170 -12.24 -16.97 5.91
N ARG A 171 -13.06 -16.00 6.30
CA ARG A 171 -14.33 -15.63 5.64
C ARG A 171 -14.12 -14.75 4.42
N SER A 172 -12.91 -14.25 4.20
CA SER A 172 -12.55 -13.61 2.94
C SER A 172 -12.60 -14.58 1.77
N ILE A 173 -12.53 -15.89 1.99
CA ILE A 173 -12.71 -16.90 0.94
C ILE A 173 -14.19 -17.31 0.92
N VAL A 174 -14.90 -16.97 -0.16
CA VAL A 174 -16.33 -17.27 -0.33
C VAL A 174 -16.55 -18.30 -1.41
N HIS A 175 -17.57 -19.13 -1.23
CA HIS A 175 -17.91 -20.27 -2.09
C HIS A 175 -19.32 -20.20 -2.68
N THR A 176 -20.13 -19.21 -2.27
CA THR A 176 -21.48 -18.99 -2.80
C THR A 176 -21.79 -17.50 -2.99
N VAL A 177 -22.81 -17.20 -3.79
CA VAL A 177 -23.29 -15.84 -4.02
C VAL A 177 -23.82 -15.19 -2.73
N ALA A 178 -24.47 -15.97 -1.88
CA ALA A 178 -24.97 -15.48 -0.59
C ALA A 178 -23.81 -15.07 0.32
N GLU A 179 -22.80 -15.93 0.46
CA GLU A 179 -21.58 -15.63 1.23
C GLU A 179 -20.85 -14.39 0.68
N LEU A 180 -20.74 -14.27 -0.65
CA LEU A 180 -20.15 -13.09 -1.29
C LEU A 180 -20.83 -11.79 -0.82
N TYR A 181 -22.16 -11.72 -0.95
CA TYR A 181 -22.89 -10.51 -0.58
C TYR A 181 -22.86 -10.23 0.93
N ASP A 182 -22.94 -11.26 1.77
CA ASP A 182 -22.84 -11.12 3.22
C ASP A 182 -21.47 -10.55 3.64
N VAL A 183 -20.38 -11.10 3.10
CA VAL A 183 -19.01 -10.67 3.43
C VAL A 183 -18.73 -9.27 2.87
N VAL A 184 -19.18 -8.96 1.65
CA VAL A 184 -19.05 -7.61 1.07
C VAL A 184 -19.79 -6.58 1.93
N ALA A 185 -21.02 -6.87 2.35
CA ALA A 185 -21.80 -5.98 3.21
C ALA A 185 -21.10 -5.71 4.56
N GLU A 186 -20.58 -6.76 5.21
CA GLU A 186 -19.83 -6.64 6.46
C GLU A 186 -18.58 -5.76 6.27
N GLN A 187 -17.79 -6.03 5.23
CA GLN A 187 -16.54 -5.34 4.95
C GLN A 187 -16.79 -3.85 4.62
N LEU A 188 -17.81 -3.54 3.80
CA LEU A 188 -18.23 -2.17 3.50
C LEU A 188 -18.62 -1.41 4.78
N GLN A 189 -19.38 -2.05 5.68
CA GLN A 189 -19.77 -1.43 6.94
C GLN A 189 -18.56 -1.18 7.86
N ARG A 190 -17.65 -2.16 7.94
CA ARG A 190 -16.50 -2.15 8.84
C ARG A 190 -15.42 -1.16 8.40
N TYR A 191 -15.05 -1.17 7.13
CA TYR A 191 -13.91 -0.40 6.62
C TYR A 191 -14.30 0.85 5.84
N ARG A 192 -15.59 1.03 5.53
CA ARG A 192 -16.15 2.24 4.87
C ARG A 192 -15.39 2.66 3.62
N GLN A 193 -15.02 1.68 2.81
CA GLN A 193 -14.28 1.85 1.56
C GLN A 193 -14.71 0.78 0.55
N PRO A 194 -14.41 0.97 -0.75
CA PRO A 194 -14.72 -0.04 -1.76
C PRO A 194 -14.06 -1.39 -1.45
N ILE A 195 -14.75 -2.47 -1.78
CA ILE A 195 -14.31 -3.85 -1.54
C ILE A 195 -13.89 -4.48 -2.86
N LEU A 196 -12.71 -5.08 -2.88
CA LEU A 196 -12.18 -5.82 -4.01
C LEU A 196 -12.56 -7.30 -3.85
N VAL A 197 -13.20 -7.84 -4.89
CA VAL A 197 -13.53 -9.26 -5.02
C VAL A 197 -12.77 -9.80 -6.21
N GLU A 198 -12.00 -10.87 -6.03
CA GLU A 198 -11.16 -11.47 -7.07
C GLU A 198 -11.22 -12.98 -7.02
N HIS A 199 -10.86 -13.68 -8.11
CA HIS A 199 -10.72 -15.13 -8.01
C HIS A 199 -9.60 -15.52 -7.06
N PHE A 200 -9.88 -16.49 -6.21
CA PHE A 200 -8.90 -17.05 -5.30
C PHE A 200 -7.81 -17.77 -6.10
N ILE A 201 -6.54 -17.49 -5.78
CA ILE A 201 -5.40 -18.17 -6.40
C ILE A 201 -4.92 -19.24 -5.43
N GLU A 202 -5.10 -20.50 -5.81
CA GLU A 202 -4.54 -21.63 -5.08
C GLU A 202 -3.03 -21.74 -5.33
N GLY A 203 -2.26 -22.01 -4.28
CA GLY A 203 -0.86 -22.37 -4.39
C GLY A 203 0.02 -21.73 -3.33
N ARG A 204 1.28 -21.54 -3.69
CA ARG A 204 2.30 -20.97 -2.80
C ARG A 204 2.42 -19.47 -3.06
N GLU A 205 2.41 -18.69 -1.99
CA GLU A 205 2.76 -17.28 -2.03
C GLU A 205 4.28 -17.10 -1.92
N LEU A 206 4.82 -16.19 -2.72
CA LEU A 206 6.24 -15.86 -2.77
C LEU A 206 6.40 -14.34 -2.76
N THR A 207 7.31 -13.84 -1.92
CA THR A 207 7.62 -12.40 -1.80
C THR A 207 9.08 -12.17 -2.17
N VAL A 208 9.35 -11.17 -3.02
CA VAL A 208 10.70 -10.81 -3.48
C VAL A 208 11.02 -9.39 -3.02
N GLY A 209 12.13 -9.23 -2.30
CA GLY A 209 12.64 -7.92 -1.90
C GLY A 209 13.39 -7.24 -3.06
N VAL A 210 13.04 -5.99 -3.36
CA VAL A 210 13.67 -5.19 -4.41
C VAL A 210 14.21 -3.90 -3.83
N VAL A 211 15.49 -3.61 -4.09
CA VAL A 211 16.12 -2.34 -3.70
C VAL A 211 16.86 -1.75 -4.89
N GLY A 212 16.57 -0.48 -5.18
CA GLY A 212 17.25 0.25 -6.24
C GLY A 212 16.34 1.28 -6.90
N ASN A 213 16.94 2.06 -7.79
CA ASN A 213 16.20 3.00 -8.65
C ASN A 213 16.21 2.47 -10.08
N LEU A 214 15.13 2.74 -10.81
CA LEU A 214 15.13 2.54 -12.26
C LEU A 214 16.16 3.50 -12.88
N GLY A 215 17.08 2.97 -13.69
CA GLY A 215 17.95 3.80 -14.51
C GLY A 215 17.14 4.68 -15.47
N ARG A 216 17.71 5.82 -15.90
CA ARG A 216 17.06 6.82 -16.79
C ARG A 216 16.40 6.25 -18.05
N THR A 217 16.79 5.04 -18.47
CA THR A 217 16.35 4.39 -19.71
C THR A 217 14.96 3.74 -19.61
N ALA A 218 14.47 3.40 -18.41
CA ALA A 218 13.21 2.66 -18.24
C ALA A 218 11.94 3.52 -18.37
N ALA A 219 12.06 4.85 -18.37
CA ALA A 219 10.93 5.77 -18.59
C ALA A 219 10.62 6.04 -20.08
N ARG A 220 11.40 5.44 -21.00
CA ARG A 220 11.06 5.44 -22.43
C ARG A 220 9.98 4.39 -22.63
N ARG A 221 8.92 4.71 -23.39
CA ARG A 221 7.93 3.74 -23.89
C ARG A 221 8.63 2.40 -24.12
N LEU A 222 8.26 1.38 -23.34
CA LEU A 222 8.34 0.01 -23.83
C LEU A 222 7.43 0.03 -25.06
N ASN A 223 8.00 0.23 -26.25
CA ASN A 223 7.29 -0.11 -27.46
C ASN A 223 6.98 -1.61 -27.31
N ASP A 224 5.74 -2.00 -27.61
CA ASP A 224 5.17 -3.35 -27.45
C ASP A 224 5.90 -4.49 -28.23
N ARG A 225 7.18 -4.32 -28.58
CA ARG A 225 7.92 -5.20 -29.47
C ARG A 225 9.28 -5.67 -28.97
N GLU A 226 9.78 -5.15 -27.86
CA GLU A 226 11.02 -5.65 -27.28
C GLU A 226 10.82 -5.78 -25.78
N ALA A 227 10.28 -6.94 -25.37
CA ALA A 227 10.55 -7.42 -24.03
C ALA A 227 12.07 -7.43 -23.90
N LEU A 228 12.61 -6.61 -23.01
CA LEU A 228 14.02 -6.71 -22.68
C LEU A 228 14.20 -8.08 -22.03
N ASP A 229 14.87 -8.99 -22.72
CA ASP A 229 15.28 -10.30 -22.19
C ASP A 229 16.20 -10.18 -20.96
N GLU A 230 16.60 -8.95 -20.61
CA GLU A 230 17.47 -8.63 -19.47
C GLU A 230 16.84 -7.53 -18.60
N LEU A 231 16.75 -7.81 -17.29
CA LEU A 231 16.40 -6.80 -16.30
C LEU A 231 17.44 -5.67 -16.30
N PRO A 232 17.04 -4.40 -16.14
CA PRO A 232 17.99 -3.30 -16.13
C PRO A 232 19.07 -3.52 -15.05
N ALA A 233 20.34 -3.33 -15.41
CA ALA A 233 21.50 -3.54 -14.52
C ALA A 233 21.50 -2.68 -13.22
N THR A 234 20.52 -1.78 -13.05
CA THR A 234 20.37 -0.94 -11.86
C THR A 234 19.44 -1.52 -10.80
N MET A 235 18.78 -2.65 -11.04
CA MET A 235 17.99 -3.36 -10.03
C MET A 235 18.85 -4.39 -9.32
N THR A 236 18.93 -4.31 -7.98
CA THR A 236 19.52 -5.35 -7.15
C THR A 236 18.39 -6.08 -6.43
N PHE A 237 18.36 -7.40 -6.55
CA PHE A 237 17.47 -8.26 -5.77
C PHE A 237 18.20 -8.67 -4.49
N LEU A 238 17.51 -8.63 -3.36
CA LEU A 238 18.03 -9.07 -2.06
C LEU A 238 17.72 -10.55 -1.81
#